data_AF-A0A967VPZ3-F1
#
_entry.id   AF-A0A967VPZ3-F1
#
_cell.length_a   1.000
_cell.length_b   1.000
_cell.length_c   1.000
_cell.angle_alpha   90.00
_cell.angle_beta   90.00
_cell.angle_gamma   90.00
#
_symmetry.space_group_name_H-M   'P 1'
#
loop_
_entity.id
_entity.type
_entity.pdbx_description
1 polymer ?
#
loop_
_entity_poly.entity_id
_entity_poly.type
_entity_poly.pdbx_seq_one_letter_code
_entity_poly.pdbx_strand_id
1 'polypeptide(L)' 'GTAERLTRYHLRADVVPVDYDPKELAGRLVGDAYGARFLLPRVSLDQPVLATALEAAGGRVDQIAV' A
#
# COMPACT_ATOMS: atom_id res chain seq x y z
N GLY A 1 -7.79 14.34 2.16
CA GLY A 1 -6.63 13.42 1.88
C GLY A 1 -7.08 12.11 1.25
N THR A 2 -6.18 11.16 0.94
CA THR A 2 -6.54 9.86 0.31
C THR A 2 -7.59 9.09 1.13
N ALA A 3 -7.39 8.95 2.44
CA ALA A 3 -8.33 8.28 3.34
C ALA A 3 -9.72 8.93 3.37
N GLU A 4 -9.78 10.27 3.37
CA GLU A 4 -11.02 11.02 3.32
C GLU A 4 -11.77 10.80 1.99
N ARG A 5 -11.04 10.74 0.86
CA ARG A 5 -11.66 10.41 -0.43
C ARG A 5 -12.20 8.98 -0.46
N LEU A 6 -11.46 8.01 0.07
CA LEU A 6 -11.94 6.62 0.19
C LEU A 6 -13.24 6.55 1.01
N THR A 7 -13.33 7.32 2.10
CA THR A 7 -14.52 7.35 2.97
C THR A 7 -15.77 7.84 2.22
N ARG A 8 -15.63 8.77 1.27
CA ARG A 8 -16.75 9.24 0.43
C ARG A 8 -17.31 8.14 -0.48
N TYR A 9 -16.54 7.09 -0.74
CA TYR A 9 -16.93 5.90 -1.48
C TYR A 9 -17.17 4.69 -0.56
N HIS A 10 -17.48 4.93 0.71
CA HIS A 10 -17.75 3.89 1.71
C HIS A 10 -16.58 2.93 1.99
N LEU A 11 -15.36 3.31 1.63
CA LEU A 11 -14.14 2.56 1.97
C LEU A 11 -13.50 3.17 3.22
N ARG A 12 -13.36 2.35 4.26
CA ARG A 12 -12.63 2.72 5.48
C ARG A 12 -11.15 2.38 5.29
N ALA A 13 -10.28 3.36 5.48
CA ALA A 13 -8.84 3.11 5.53
C ALA A 13 -8.46 2.64 6.93
N ASP A 14 -7.98 1.40 7.04
CA ASP A 14 -7.56 0.81 8.31
C ASP A 14 -6.16 1.28 8.73
N VAL A 15 -5.32 1.59 7.75
CA VAL A 15 -3.98 2.14 7.95
C VAL A 15 -3.87 3.45 7.20
N VAL A 16 -3.59 4.52 7.95
CA VAL A 16 -3.28 5.84 7.41
C VAL A 16 -1.91 6.24 7.98
N PRO A 17 -0.87 6.32 7.15
CA PRO A 17 0.44 6.84 7.57
C PRO A 17 0.32 8.26 8.13
N VAL A 18 1.18 8.59 9.10
CA VAL A 18 1.24 9.96 9.64
C VAL A 18 1.96 10.85 8.62
N ASP A 19 3.03 10.34 8.03
CA ASP A 19 3.80 10.99 6.97
C ASP A 19 3.43 10.39 5.61
N TYR A 20 3.49 11.18 4.56
CA TYR A 20 3.31 10.71 3.18
C TYR A 20 4.57 9.95 2.68
N ASP A 21 5.10 9.04 3.49
CA ASP A 21 6.29 8.24 3.20
C ASP A 21 5.89 6.76 2.91
N PRO A 22 6.18 6.26 1.70
CA PRO A 22 6.00 4.84 1.36
C PRO A 22 6.71 3.87 2.32
N LYS A 23 7.81 4.27 2.94
CA LYS A 23 8.56 3.43 3.89
C LYS A 23 7.82 3.28 5.22
N GLU A 24 7.18 4.34 5.70
CA GLU A 24 6.36 4.26 6.92
C GLU A 24 5.20 3.27 6.70
N LEU A 25 4.51 3.38 5.55
CA LEU A 25 3.43 2.46 5.21
C LEU A 25 3.93 1.02 5.07
N ALA A 26 5.08 0.80 4.44
CA ALA A 26 5.68 -0.53 4.37
C ALA A 26 5.98 -1.11 5.76
N GLY A 27 6.60 -0.31 6.64
CA GLY A 27 6.90 -0.74 8.01
C GLY A 27 5.68 -1.19 8.82
N ARG A 28 4.50 -0.65 8.51
CA ARG A 28 3.23 -1.06 9.13
C ARG A 28 2.61 -2.33 8.54
N LEU A 29 2.91 -2.66 7.28
CA LEU A 29 2.25 -3.73 6.52
C LEU A 29 3.10 -5.01 6.35
N VAL A 30 4.43 -4.90 6.41
CA VAL A 30 5.36 -6.03 6.18
C VAL A 30 5.10 -7.18 7.16
N GLY A 31 4.69 -6.90 8.40
CA GLY A 31 4.38 -7.92 9.40
C GLY A 31 3.26 -8.89 8.99
N ASP A 32 2.32 -8.41 8.17
CA ASP A 32 1.16 -9.18 7.71
C ASP A 32 1.29 -9.63 6.25
N ALA A 33 2.45 -9.39 5.62
CA ALA A 33 2.61 -9.58 4.18
C ALA A 33 2.76 -11.05 3.75
N TYR A 34 3.24 -11.93 4.63
CA TYR A 34 3.54 -13.31 4.27
C TYR A 34 2.30 -14.08 3.83
N GLY A 35 2.28 -14.55 2.58
CA GLY A 35 1.14 -15.27 2.00
C GLY A 35 -0.06 -14.40 1.64
N ALA A 36 0.01 -13.08 1.89
CA ALA A 36 -1.04 -12.14 1.53
C ALA A 36 -0.90 -11.65 0.07
N ARG A 37 -2.00 -11.11 -0.46
CA ARG A 37 -2.06 -10.51 -1.80
C ARG A 37 -2.42 -9.04 -1.69
N PHE A 38 -1.63 -8.19 -2.33
CA PHE A 38 -1.76 -6.75 -2.31
C PHE A 38 -2.12 -6.22 -3.70
N LEU A 39 -3.04 -5.26 -3.74
CA LEU A 39 -3.39 -4.52 -4.94
C LEU A 39 -3.01 -3.05 -4.74
N LEU A 40 -2.13 -2.52 -5.61
CA LEU A 40 -1.67 -1.14 -5.55
C LEU A 40 -2.14 -0.35 -6.78
N PRO A 41 -3.28 0.37 -6.70
CA PRO A 41 -3.68 1.33 -7.72
C PRO A 41 -2.84 2.62 -7.58
N ARG A 42 -2.01 2.94 -8.58
CA ARG A 42 -1.14 4.13 -8.55
C ARG A 42 -0.96 4.73 -9.93
N VAL A 43 -0.81 6.05 -10.02
CA VAL A 43 -0.61 6.74 -11.31
C VAL A 43 0.74 6.40 -11.97
N SER A 44 1.77 6.12 -11.16
CA SER A 44 3.11 5.80 -11.65
C SER A 44 3.69 4.59 -10.94
N LEU A 45 4.47 3.79 -11.67
CA LEU A 45 5.13 2.57 -11.21
C LEU A 45 6.61 2.78 -10.91
N ASP A 46 7.10 4.02 -11.02
CA ASP A 46 8.44 4.37 -10.60
C ASP A 46 8.59 4.28 -9.08
N GLN A 47 9.81 3.94 -8.64
CA GLN A 47 10.18 3.82 -7.23
C GLN A 47 9.22 2.92 -6.41
N PRO A 48 9.15 1.61 -6.72
CA PRO A 48 8.20 0.69 -6.11
C PRO A 48 8.59 0.28 -4.68
N VAL A 49 9.08 1.20 -3.84
CA VAL A 49 9.60 0.92 -2.48
C VAL A 49 8.62 0.10 -1.65
N LEU A 50 7.33 0.47 -1.67
CA LEU A 50 6.28 -0.27 -0.97
C LEU A 50 6.08 -1.67 -1.55
N ALA A 51 6.00 -1.81 -2.87
CA ALA A 51 5.80 -3.10 -3.52
C ALA A 51 6.98 -4.04 -3.25
N THR A 52 8.21 -3.54 -3.44
CA THR A 52 9.44 -4.27 -3.16
C THR A 52 9.51 -4.73 -1.71
N ALA A 53 9.12 -3.89 -0.74
CA ALA A 53 9.12 -4.26 0.67
C ALA A 53 8.09 -5.36 0.99
N LEU A 54 6.90 -5.29 0.41
CA LEU A 54 5.84 -6.29 0.61
C LEU A 54 6.19 -7.63 -0.06
N GLU A 55 6.79 -7.60 -1.25
CA GLU A 55 7.28 -8.79 -1.96
C GLU A 55 8.44 -9.45 -1.20
N ALA A 56 9.38 -8.65 -0.69
CA ALA A 56 10.48 -9.15 0.13
C ALA A 56 9.99 -9.83 1.44
N ALA A 57 8.83 -9.40 1.95
CA ALA A 57 8.17 -10.00 3.11
C ALA A 57 7.34 -11.26 2.76
N GLY A 58 7.36 -11.72 1.50
CA GLY A 58 6.65 -12.91 1.04
C GLY A 58 5.20 -12.65 0.62
N GLY A 59 4.82 -11.39 0.43
CA GLY A 59 3.54 -11.00 -0.17
C GLY A 59 3.60 -11.04 -1.69
N ARG A 60 2.42 -11.16 -2.32
CA ARG A 60 2.29 -11.00 -3.77
C ARG A 60 1.66 -9.64 -4.08
N VAL A 61 2.33 -8.82 -4.87
CA VAL A 61 1.86 -7.47 -5.18
C VAL A 61 1.47 -7.36 -6.66
N ASP A 62 0.22 -6.98 -6.91
CA ASP A 62 -0.29 -6.63 -8.23
C ASP A 62 -0.41 -5.09 -8.29
N GLN A 63 0.30 -4.45 -9.24
CA GLN A 63 0.27 -2.99 -9.42
C GLN A 63 -0.57 -2.62 -10.65
N ILE A 64 -1.50 -1.68 -10.49
CA ILE A 64 -2.38 -1.21 -11.58
C ILE A 64 -2.18 0.29 -11.76
N ALA A 65 -1.88 0.70 -12.99
CA ALA A 65 -1.87 2.10 -13.39
C ALA A 65 -3.30 2.61 -13.54
N VAL A 66 -3.63 3.72 -12.86
CA VAL A 66 -4.96 4.38 -12.88
C VAL A 66 -4.86 5.87 -13.18
#